data_AF-A0A8T6M9M7-F1
#
_entry.id   AF-A0A8T6M9M7-F1
#
_cell.length_a   1.000
_cell.length_b   1.000
_cell.length_c   1.000
_cell.angle_alpha   90.00
_cell.angle_beta   90.00
_cell.angle_gamma   90.00
#
_symmetry.space_group_name_H-M   'P 1'
#
loop_
_entity.id
_entity.type
_entity.pdbx_description
1 polymer ?
#
loop_
_entity_poly.entity_id
_entity_poly.type
_entity_poly.pdbx_seq_one_letter_code
_entity_poly.pdbx_strand_id
1 'polypeptide(L)'
;MEDDKLNEEKDSLKMIFESMDKEIFTEDVQLKMQTLFESAVNEAVEKKEKELEEANAADLTVFKADLVEQIDDYMDYFVKDYIKENEVVVEDFSKVKLAEKVLRNFNQMVEAFNISLSDESIDAEDEIEKLKTECNKLTNNLIESKKENEDIKRAAIISEASVGATDLQIEQLIETTKKLDFETLEIFETKVKTIMEKIITESKSDDDEEVSKLNENVEEVPVENKKTSVSQYLKYLK
;
A
#
# COMPACT_ATOMS: atom_id res chain seq x y z
N MET A 1 0.99 32.47 85.96
CA MET A 1 2.38 32.94 85.80
C MET A 1 2.44 34.44 85.52
N GLU A 2 1.60 35.01 84.65
CA GLU A 2 1.51 36.48 84.49
C GLU A 2 0.81 37.18 85.67
N ASP A 3 -0.27 36.59 86.21
CA ASP A 3 -0.98 37.17 87.37
C ASP A 3 -0.14 37.21 88.65
N ASP A 4 0.75 36.23 88.86
CA ASP A 4 1.66 36.19 90.02
C ASP A 4 2.72 37.31 89.96
N LYS A 5 3.25 37.60 88.76
CA LYS A 5 4.24 38.68 88.55
C LYS A 5 3.63 40.07 88.74
N LEU A 6 2.40 40.26 88.26
CA LEU A 6 1.67 41.52 88.46
C LEU A 6 1.40 41.78 89.96
N ASN A 7 1.19 40.71 90.74
CA ASN A 7 0.97 40.82 92.17
C ASN A 7 2.28 41.12 92.93
N GLU A 8 3.41 40.54 92.53
CA GLU A 8 4.75 40.86 93.08
C GLU A 8 5.17 42.32 92.82
N GLU A 9 4.86 42.88 91.65
CA GLU A 9 5.18 44.27 91.31
C GLU A 9 4.32 45.26 92.11
N LYS A 10 3.04 44.94 92.34
CA LYS A 10 2.15 45.72 93.21
C LYS A 10 2.64 45.74 94.67
N ASP A 11 3.10 44.60 95.17
CA ASP A 11 3.66 44.50 96.52
C ASP A 11 4.98 45.27 96.65
N SER A 12 5.81 45.28 95.61
CA SER A 12 7.06 46.04 95.56
C SER A 12 6.82 47.56 95.57
N LEU A 13 5.84 48.04 94.81
CA LEU A 13 5.43 49.46 94.83
C LEU A 13 4.92 49.87 96.21
N LYS A 14 4.11 49.01 96.84
CA LYS A 14 3.60 49.25 98.19
C LYS A 14 4.74 49.36 99.23
N MET A 15 5.74 48.49 99.15
CA MET A 15 6.94 48.57 100.00
C MET A 15 7.73 49.87 99.78
N ILE A 16 7.84 50.34 98.54
CA ILE A 16 8.51 51.61 98.23
C ILE A 16 7.78 52.79 98.89
N PHE A 17 6.44 52.84 98.78
CA PHE A 17 5.63 53.90 99.43
C PHE A 17 5.68 53.84 100.96
N GLU A 18 5.69 52.64 101.55
CA GLU A 18 5.76 52.45 103.00
C GLU A 18 7.14 52.81 103.59
N SER A 19 8.20 52.76 102.77
CA SER A 19 9.58 53.09 103.17
C SER A 19 9.90 54.60 103.19
N MET A 20 8.99 55.47 102.74
CA MET A 20 9.19 56.92 102.67
C MET A 20 8.68 57.66 103.93
N ASP A 21 9.27 58.82 104.23
CA ASP A 21 8.97 59.63 105.42
C ASP A 21 7.51 60.11 105.46
N LYS A 22 6.77 59.64 106.49
CA LYS A 22 5.32 59.88 106.65
C LYS A 22 4.92 61.34 106.92
N GLU A 23 5.88 62.18 107.33
CA GLU A 23 5.64 63.63 107.51
C GLU A 23 5.65 64.41 106.19
N ILE A 24 6.33 63.89 105.15
CA ILE A 24 6.48 64.52 103.83
C ILE A 24 5.45 63.94 102.84
N PHE A 25 5.12 62.66 102.97
CA PHE A 25 4.11 61.96 102.17
C PHE A 25 2.83 61.73 102.98
N THR A 26 2.01 62.77 103.08
CA THR A 26 0.64 62.62 103.59
C THR A 26 -0.20 61.75 102.63
N GLU A 27 -1.31 61.19 103.11
CA GLU A 27 -2.21 60.34 102.31
C GLU A 27 -2.64 61.04 101.00
N ASP A 28 -2.86 62.36 101.03
CA ASP A 28 -3.17 63.17 99.84
C ASP A 28 -2.04 63.22 98.80
N VAL A 29 -0.78 63.24 99.24
CA VAL A 29 0.40 63.25 98.34
C VAL A 29 0.64 61.85 97.77
N GLN A 30 0.44 60.80 98.59
CA GLN A 30 0.48 59.41 98.14
C GLN A 30 -0.57 59.14 97.06
N LEU A 31 -1.82 59.57 97.28
CA LEU A 31 -2.91 59.40 96.31
C LEU A 31 -2.60 60.12 94.99
N LYS A 32 -2.13 61.37 95.05
CA LYS A 32 -1.76 62.15 93.85
C LYS A 32 -0.60 61.53 93.09
N MET A 33 0.43 61.06 93.80
CA MET A 33 1.55 60.35 93.18
C MET A 33 1.13 59.01 92.57
N GLN A 34 0.25 58.26 93.25
CA GLN A 34 -0.31 57.03 92.71
C GLN A 34 -1.09 57.29 91.42
N THR A 35 -1.94 58.32 91.39
CA THR A 35 -2.68 58.69 90.17
C THR A 35 -1.76 59.17 89.05
N LEU A 36 -0.72 59.95 89.35
CA LEU A 36 0.26 60.37 88.34
C LEU A 36 1.09 59.19 87.83
N PHE A 37 1.46 58.25 88.70
CA PHE A 37 2.17 57.04 88.32
C PHE A 37 1.29 56.12 87.49
N GLU A 38 0.04 55.90 87.90
CA GLU A 38 -0.95 55.12 87.15
C GLU A 38 -1.21 55.74 85.77
N SER A 39 -1.35 57.07 85.70
CA SER A 39 -1.49 57.78 84.42
C SER A 39 -0.24 57.63 83.55
N ALA A 40 0.97 57.74 84.10
CA ALA A 40 2.21 57.60 83.36
C ALA A 40 2.45 56.15 82.88
N VAL A 41 2.06 55.16 83.69
CA VAL A 41 2.10 53.75 83.33
C VAL A 41 1.09 53.45 82.22
N ASN A 42 -0.14 53.93 82.34
CA ASN A 42 -1.16 53.77 81.31
C ASN A 42 -0.72 54.42 79.99
N GLU A 43 -0.14 55.62 80.02
CA GLU A 43 0.41 56.29 78.83
C GLU A 43 1.57 55.47 78.21
N ALA A 44 2.44 54.90 79.04
CA ALA A 44 3.53 54.04 78.57
C ALA A 44 3.03 52.72 77.95
N VAL A 45 1.97 52.14 78.55
CA VAL A 45 1.30 50.93 78.03
C VAL A 45 0.63 51.23 76.69
N GLU A 46 -0.17 52.30 76.60
CA GLU A 46 -0.82 52.70 75.35
C GLU A 46 0.21 52.96 74.24
N LYS A 47 1.34 53.60 74.57
CA LYS A 47 2.43 53.81 73.61
C LYS A 47 3.03 52.49 73.14
N LYS A 48 3.25 51.53 74.05
CA LYS A 48 3.81 50.22 73.71
C LYS A 48 2.84 49.36 72.91
N GLU A 49 1.56 49.40 73.23
CA GLU A 49 0.50 48.75 72.45
C GLU A 49 0.49 49.30 71.03
N LYS A 50 0.54 50.63 70.87
CA LYS A 50 0.57 51.26 69.55
C LYS A 50 1.83 50.90 68.76
N GLU A 51 3.01 50.92 69.38
CA GLU A 51 4.26 50.47 68.74
C GLU A 51 4.17 49.01 68.27
N LEU A 52 3.55 48.14 69.07
CA LEU A 52 3.38 46.72 68.75
C LEU A 52 2.33 46.49 67.67
N GLU A 53 1.22 47.25 67.68
CA GLU A 53 0.23 47.24 66.60
C GLU A 53 0.82 47.70 65.28
N GLU A 54 1.59 48.79 65.28
CA GLU A 54 2.27 49.31 64.10
C GLU A 54 3.29 48.30 63.56
N ALA A 55 4.10 47.69 64.43
CA ALA A 55 5.06 46.64 64.04
C ALA A 55 4.35 45.41 63.46
N ASN A 56 3.32 44.90 64.13
CA ASN A 56 2.54 43.76 63.64
C ASN A 56 1.86 44.07 62.30
N ALA A 57 1.34 45.27 62.11
CA ALA A 57 0.73 45.69 60.85
C ALA A 57 1.76 45.77 59.71
N ALA A 58 2.99 46.23 60.02
CA ALA A 58 4.09 46.24 59.07
C ALA A 58 4.52 44.81 58.69
N ASP A 59 4.73 43.93 59.68
CA ASP A 59 5.08 42.52 59.47
C ASP A 59 4.00 41.78 58.68
N LEU A 60 2.72 42.03 58.97
CA LEU A 60 1.60 41.46 58.23
C LEU A 60 1.59 41.93 56.77
N THR A 61 1.94 43.19 56.52
CA THR A 61 2.04 43.73 55.17
C THR A 61 3.18 43.09 54.38
N VAL A 62 4.35 42.95 54.99
CA VAL A 62 5.51 42.28 54.39
C VAL A 62 5.19 40.81 54.11
N PHE A 63 4.65 40.09 55.10
CA PHE A 63 4.26 38.70 54.93
C PHE A 63 3.22 38.50 53.83
N LYS A 64 2.25 39.41 53.71
CA LYS A 64 1.27 39.38 52.60
C LYS A 64 1.94 39.62 51.25
N ALA A 65 2.88 40.56 51.16
CA ALA A 65 3.61 40.82 49.92
C ALA A 65 4.44 39.61 49.51
N ASP A 66 5.20 39.02 50.44
CA ASP A 66 5.99 37.81 50.21
C ASP A 66 5.11 36.62 49.79
N LEU A 67 3.94 36.45 50.42
CA LEU A 67 2.98 35.40 50.05
C LEU A 67 2.41 35.62 48.65
N VAL A 68 2.11 36.86 48.26
CA VAL A 68 1.66 37.18 46.90
C VAL A 68 2.76 36.87 45.89
N GLU A 69 4.00 37.24 46.16
CA GLU A 69 5.14 36.92 45.28
C GLU A 69 5.33 35.41 45.14
N GLN A 70 5.26 34.66 46.24
CA GLN A 70 5.31 33.20 46.19
C GLN A 70 4.16 32.60 45.38
N ILE A 71 2.93 33.11 45.58
CA ILE A 71 1.76 32.66 44.80
C ILE A 71 1.96 32.98 43.32
N ASP A 72 2.46 34.17 42.98
CA ASP A 72 2.74 34.56 41.60
C ASP A 72 3.80 33.65 40.98
N ASP A 73 4.87 33.32 41.70
CA ASP A 73 5.91 32.37 41.26
C ASP A 73 5.33 30.95 41.03
N TYR A 74 4.48 30.47 41.94
CA TYR A 74 3.79 29.18 41.79
C TYR A 74 2.84 29.20 40.59
N MET A 75 2.12 30.30 40.38
CA MET A 75 1.19 30.45 39.27
C MET A 75 1.94 30.58 37.94
N ASP A 76 3.08 31.25 37.90
CA ASP A 76 3.95 31.32 36.73
C ASP A 76 4.49 29.93 36.35
N TYR A 77 4.91 29.14 37.33
CA TYR A 77 5.32 27.75 37.11
C TYR A 77 4.15 26.91 36.56
N PHE A 78 2.98 27.01 37.19
CA PHE A 78 1.78 26.29 36.74
C PHE A 78 1.33 26.70 35.33
N VAL A 79 1.36 27.99 35.00
CA VAL A 79 1.01 28.49 33.66
C VAL A 79 2.03 28.01 32.63
N LYS A 80 3.32 28.02 32.94
CA LYS A 80 4.35 27.46 32.05
C LYS A 80 4.13 25.97 31.80
N ASP A 81 3.85 25.19 32.84
CA ASP A 81 3.56 23.76 32.70
C ASP A 81 2.26 23.54 31.91
N TYR A 82 1.20 24.32 32.17
CA TYR A 82 -0.05 24.24 31.43
C TYR A 82 0.11 24.59 29.95
N ILE A 83 0.86 25.65 29.62
CA ILE A 83 1.16 26.02 28.23
C ILE A 83 1.97 24.91 27.57
N LYS A 84 2.98 24.38 28.24
CA LYS A 84 3.82 23.29 27.73
C LYS A 84 3.02 22.01 27.48
N GLU A 85 2.18 21.60 28.43
CA GLU A 85 1.30 20.44 28.26
C GLU A 85 0.28 20.67 27.14
N ASN A 86 -0.32 21.85 27.06
CA ASN A 86 -1.24 22.20 25.99
C ASN A 86 -0.57 22.28 24.62
N GLU A 87 0.66 22.77 24.53
CA GLU A 87 1.43 22.77 23.27
C GLU A 87 1.68 21.34 22.81
N VAL A 88 2.12 20.45 23.71
CA VAL A 88 2.30 19.03 23.40
C VAL A 88 0.98 18.39 22.99
N VAL A 89 -0.11 18.66 23.70
CA VAL A 89 -1.45 18.14 23.36
C VAL A 89 -1.96 18.68 22.04
N VAL A 90 -1.73 19.96 21.73
CA VAL A 90 -2.14 20.58 20.45
C VAL A 90 -1.28 20.05 19.30
N GLU A 91 0.01 19.86 19.51
CA GLU A 91 0.92 19.30 18.50
C GLU A 91 0.62 17.82 18.25
N ASP A 92 0.42 17.02 19.29
CA ASP A 92 0.03 15.61 19.19
C ASP A 92 -1.38 15.47 18.61
N PHE A 93 -2.33 16.31 19.02
CA PHE A 93 -3.66 16.38 18.40
C PHE A 93 -3.56 16.74 16.92
N SER A 94 -2.69 17.69 16.55
CA SER A 94 -2.47 18.09 15.15
C SER A 94 -1.78 17.00 14.33
N LYS A 95 -0.80 16.29 14.91
CA LYS A 95 -0.14 15.12 14.30
C LYS A 95 -1.11 13.96 14.14
N VAL A 96 -1.95 13.68 15.13
CA VAL A 96 -3.02 12.68 15.06
C VAL A 96 -4.05 13.08 14.03
N LYS A 97 -4.47 14.35 13.96
CA LYS A 97 -5.38 14.85 12.91
C LYS A 97 -4.77 14.77 11.52
N LEU A 98 -3.48 15.08 11.38
CA LEU A 98 -2.77 14.98 10.12
C LEU A 98 -2.62 13.52 9.70
N ALA A 99 -2.27 12.63 10.63
CA ALA A 99 -2.23 11.19 10.41
C ALA A 99 -3.62 10.64 10.08
N GLU A 100 -4.67 11.09 10.76
CA GLU A 100 -6.06 10.74 10.46
C GLU A 100 -6.48 11.28 9.09
N LYS A 101 -6.08 12.49 8.70
CA LYS A 101 -6.35 13.04 7.37
C LYS A 101 -5.56 12.29 6.30
N VAL A 102 -4.32 11.91 6.56
CA VAL A 102 -3.51 11.08 5.66
C VAL A 102 -4.10 9.69 5.55
N LEU A 103 -4.53 9.07 6.65
CA LEU A 103 -5.20 7.76 6.66
C LEU A 103 -6.58 7.82 6.04
N ARG A 104 -7.33 8.91 6.21
CA ARG A 104 -8.62 9.13 5.56
C ARG A 104 -8.44 9.37 4.06
N ASN A 105 -7.43 10.14 3.65
CA ASN A 105 -7.07 10.28 2.25
C ASN A 105 -6.52 8.97 1.67
N PHE A 106 -5.77 8.18 2.44
CA PHE A 106 -5.30 6.87 2.05
C PHE A 106 -6.46 5.90 1.92
N ASN A 107 -7.40 5.88 2.86
CA ASN A 107 -8.63 5.10 2.78
C ASN A 107 -9.52 5.60 1.65
N GLN A 108 -9.64 6.90 1.39
CA GLN A 108 -10.35 7.44 0.23
C GLN A 108 -9.64 7.12 -1.09
N MET A 109 -8.31 7.07 -1.12
CA MET A 109 -7.52 6.67 -2.28
C MET A 109 -7.63 5.16 -2.52
N VAL A 110 -7.61 4.37 -1.45
CA VAL A 110 -7.83 2.93 -1.47
C VAL A 110 -9.27 2.63 -1.82
N GLU A 111 -10.27 3.33 -1.29
CA GLU A 111 -11.69 3.25 -1.67
C GLU A 111 -11.90 3.75 -3.10
N ALA A 112 -11.21 4.79 -3.57
CA ALA A 112 -11.24 5.18 -4.98
C ALA A 112 -10.58 4.13 -5.87
N PHE A 113 -9.57 3.40 -5.38
CA PHE A 113 -9.03 2.20 -6.03
C PHE A 113 -9.92 0.95 -5.86
N ASN A 114 -10.73 0.89 -4.80
CA ASN A 114 -11.55 -0.24 -4.39
C ASN A 114 -13.06 -0.02 -4.68
N ILE A 115 -13.39 1.08 -5.37
CA ILE A 115 -14.64 1.40 -6.05
C ILE A 115 -14.26 1.87 -7.47
N SER A 116 -13.57 0.97 -8.16
CA SER A 116 -13.80 0.68 -9.57
C SER A 116 -13.79 -0.84 -9.78
N LEU A 117 -14.28 -1.60 -8.78
CA LEU A 117 -14.29 -3.06 -8.77
C LEU A 117 -15.61 -3.69 -8.29
N SER A 118 -16.74 -2.98 -8.28
CA SER A 118 -18.10 -3.56 -8.19
C SER A 118 -19.13 -2.42 -8.32
N ASP A 119 -19.54 -2.01 -9.53
CA ASP A 119 -20.57 -2.68 -10.34
C ASP A 119 -20.12 -2.98 -11.79
N GLU A 120 -18.85 -2.77 -12.11
CA GLU A 120 -18.26 -3.12 -13.42
C GLU A 120 -17.31 -4.33 -13.34
N SER A 121 -17.08 -4.92 -12.15
CA SER A 121 -16.26 -6.13 -11.99
C SER A 121 -16.89 -7.40 -12.57
N ILE A 122 -18.10 -7.32 -13.14
CA ILE A 122 -18.67 -8.41 -13.92
C ILE A 122 -18.16 -8.39 -15.38
N ASP A 123 -17.56 -7.29 -15.87
CA ASP A 123 -16.97 -7.30 -17.23
C ASP A 123 -15.52 -7.79 -17.24
N ALA A 124 -14.78 -7.80 -16.13
CA ALA A 124 -13.39 -8.27 -16.16
C ALA A 124 -13.27 -9.79 -16.44
N GLU A 125 -14.14 -10.62 -15.87
CA GLU A 125 -14.11 -12.07 -16.13
C GLU A 125 -14.69 -12.41 -17.51
N ASP A 126 -15.78 -11.75 -17.93
CA ASP A 126 -16.36 -11.91 -19.25
C ASP A 126 -15.45 -11.35 -20.37
N GLU A 127 -14.73 -10.25 -20.13
CA GLU A 127 -13.77 -9.67 -21.05
C GLU A 127 -12.49 -10.52 -21.11
N ILE A 128 -12.03 -11.08 -19.99
CA ILE A 128 -10.93 -12.07 -19.98
C ILE A 128 -11.35 -13.34 -20.73
N GLU A 129 -12.57 -13.86 -20.56
CA GLU A 129 -13.06 -14.99 -21.34
C GLU A 129 -13.18 -14.65 -22.84
N LYS A 130 -13.73 -13.49 -23.19
CA LYS A 130 -13.80 -13.02 -24.58
C LYS A 130 -12.40 -12.88 -25.19
N LEU A 131 -11.47 -12.20 -24.53
CA LEU A 131 -10.07 -12.06 -24.96
C LEU A 131 -9.38 -13.41 -25.08
N LYS A 132 -9.63 -14.35 -24.16
CA LYS A 132 -9.08 -15.71 -24.23
C LYS A 132 -9.67 -16.47 -25.42
N THR A 133 -10.97 -16.35 -25.68
CA THR A 133 -11.60 -16.96 -26.86
C THR A 133 -11.11 -16.33 -28.16
N GLU A 134 -10.89 -15.02 -28.19
CA GLU A 134 -10.36 -14.30 -29.35
C GLU A 134 -8.89 -14.64 -29.57
N CYS A 135 -8.07 -14.68 -28.53
CA CYS A 135 -6.68 -15.13 -28.60
C CYS A 135 -6.59 -16.58 -29.09
N ASN A 136 -7.46 -17.46 -28.62
CA ASN A 136 -7.54 -18.84 -29.11
C ASN A 136 -7.96 -18.90 -30.59
N LYS A 137 -8.94 -18.09 -31.00
CA LYS A 137 -9.35 -17.98 -32.41
C LYS A 137 -8.22 -17.44 -33.29
N LEU A 138 -7.55 -16.37 -32.87
CA LEU A 138 -6.41 -15.80 -33.58
C LEU A 138 -5.25 -16.79 -33.67
N THR A 139 -4.98 -17.54 -32.59
CA THR A 139 -3.95 -18.57 -32.57
C THR A 139 -4.31 -19.70 -33.53
N ASN A 140 -5.56 -20.16 -33.52
CA ASN A 140 -6.03 -21.19 -34.46
C ASN A 140 -5.97 -20.71 -35.91
N ASN A 141 -6.41 -19.48 -36.19
CA ASN A 141 -6.31 -18.87 -37.51
C ASN A 141 -4.85 -18.71 -37.95
N LEU A 142 -3.94 -18.38 -37.03
CA LEU A 142 -2.50 -18.29 -37.31
C LEU A 142 -1.92 -19.67 -37.62
N ILE A 143 -2.30 -20.70 -36.88
CA ILE A 143 -1.89 -22.09 -37.15
C ILE A 143 -2.42 -22.55 -38.51
N GLU A 144 -3.69 -22.29 -38.81
CA GLU A 144 -4.32 -22.64 -40.09
C GLU A 144 -3.67 -21.89 -41.26
N SER A 145 -3.48 -20.58 -41.13
CA SER A 145 -2.80 -19.77 -42.14
C SER A 145 -1.35 -20.19 -42.34
N LYS A 146 -0.65 -20.61 -41.28
CA LYS A 146 0.70 -21.20 -41.41
C LYS A 146 0.66 -22.51 -42.18
N LYS A 147 -0.27 -23.41 -41.87
CA LYS A 147 -0.43 -24.68 -42.61
C LYS A 147 -0.75 -24.45 -44.08
N GLU A 148 -1.68 -23.55 -44.37
CA GLU A 148 -2.02 -23.20 -45.77
C GLU A 148 -0.81 -22.61 -46.50
N ASN A 149 -0.03 -21.74 -45.83
CA ASN A 149 1.20 -21.19 -46.39
C ASN A 149 2.27 -22.28 -46.65
N GLU A 150 2.40 -23.24 -45.74
CA GLU A 150 3.27 -24.42 -45.90
C GLU A 150 2.80 -25.28 -47.07
N ASP A 151 1.50 -25.58 -47.19
CA ASP A 151 0.93 -26.37 -48.29
C ASP A 151 1.13 -25.68 -49.65
N ILE A 152 0.91 -24.37 -49.73
CA ILE A 152 1.18 -23.58 -50.95
C ILE A 152 2.66 -23.65 -51.32
N LYS A 153 3.57 -23.50 -50.35
CA LYS A 153 5.02 -23.61 -50.58
C LYS A 153 5.44 -25.01 -51.00
N ARG A 154 4.88 -26.06 -50.37
CA ARG A 154 5.11 -27.45 -50.76
C ARG A 154 4.65 -27.69 -52.19
N ALA A 155 3.44 -27.25 -52.53
CA ALA A 155 2.89 -27.40 -53.88
C ALA A 155 3.74 -26.67 -54.93
N ALA A 156 4.22 -25.45 -54.62
CA ALA A 156 5.11 -24.70 -55.50
C ALA A 156 6.43 -25.45 -55.75
N ILE A 157 7.08 -25.93 -54.68
CA ILE A 157 8.35 -26.67 -54.77
C ILE A 157 8.18 -28.00 -55.53
N ILE A 158 7.10 -28.75 -55.24
CA ILE A 158 6.80 -30.00 -55.94
C ILE A 158 6.52 -29.72 -57.42
N SER A 159 5.76 -28.66 -57.74
CA SER A 159 5.48 -28.27 -59.12
C SER A 159 6.76 -27.87 -59.86
N GLU A 160 7.67 -27.14 -59.21
CA GLU A 160 8.95 -26.75 -59.80
C GLU A 160 9.88 -27.97 -60.02
N ALA A 161 9.95 -28.87 -59.05
CA ALA A 161 10.73 -30.11 -59.17
C ALA A 161 10.12 -31.13 -60.16
N SER A 162 8.82 -31.03 -60.44
CA SER A 162 8.10 -31.91 -61.39
C SER A 162 8.16 -31.43 -62.84
N VAL A 163 8.76 -30.27 -63.13
CA VAL A 163 8.88 -29.76 -64.51
C VAL A 163 9.77 -30.72 -65.32
N GLY A 164 9.16 -31.48 -66.23
CA GLY A 164 9.84 -32.49 -67.07
C GLY A 164 9.69 -33.95 -66.59
N ALA A 165 8.92 -34.20 -65.54
CA ALA A 165 8.55 -35.53 -65.07
C ALA A 165 7.35 -36.13 -65.82
N THR A 166 7.22 -37.46 -65.85
CA THR A 166 6.01 -38.14 -66.35
C THR A 166 4.92 -38.17 -65.28
N ASP A 167 3.64 -38.28 -65.67
CA ASP A 167 2.50 -38.26 -64.73
C ASP A 167 2.65 -39.30 -63.59
N LEU A 168 3.20 -40.49 -63.91
CA LEU A 168 3.47 -41.55 -62.93
C LEU A 168 4.54 -41.13 -61.89
N GLN A 169 5.61 -40.47 -62.35
CA GLN A 169 6.68 -39.98 -61.48
C GLN A 169 6.17 -38.84 -60.57
N ILE A 170 5.25 -38.00 -61.08
CA ILE A 170 4.62 -36.93 -60.31
C ILE A 170 3.74 -37.52 -59.21
N GLU A 171 2.92 -38.53 -59.50
CA GLU A 171 2.10 -39.20 -58.50
C GLU A 171 2.95 -39.84 -57.38
N GLN A 172 4.04 -40.52 -57.75
CA GLN A 172 4.98 -41.11 -56.79
C GLN A 172 5.71 -40.07 -55.94
N LEU A 173 6.09 -38.93 -56.55
CA LEU A 173 6.71 -37.81 -55.83
C LEU A 173 5.74 -37.19 -54.82
N ILE A 174 4.48 -36.97 -55.22
CA ILE A 174 3.43 -36.43 -54.34
C ILE A 174 3.17 -37.38 -53.17
N GLU A 175 3.07 -38.68 -53.41
CA GLU A 175 2.82 -39.66 -52.34
C GLU A 175 3.98 -39.73 -51.33
N THR A 176 5.22 -39.71 -51.83
CA THR A 176 6.42 -39.78 -50.99
C THR A 176 6.62 -38.49 -50.19
N THR A 177 6.37 -37.34 -50.80
CA THR A 177 6.58 -36.02 -50.16
C THR A 177 5.49 -35.64 -49.16
N LYS A 178 4.29 -36.23 -49.24
CA LYS A 178 3.23 -36.08 -48.21
C LYS A 178 3.65 -36.53 -46.81
N LYS A 179 4.61 -37.46 -46.71
CA LYS A 179 5.11 -37.99 -45.43
C LYS A 179 6.28 -37.19 -44.86
N LEU A 180 6.77 -36.16 -45.56
CA LEU A 180 7.90 -35.34 -45.12
C LEU A 180 7.44 -34.16 -44.28
N ASP A 181 8.16 -33.88 -43.20
CA ASP A 181 7.97 -32.68 -42.38
C ASP A 181 8.51 -31.44 -43.10
N PHE A 182 7.77 -30.33 -43.00
CA PHE A 182 8.16 -29.04 -43.55
C PHE A 182 8.93 -28.26 -42.47
N GLU A 183 10.24 -28.43 -42.45
CA GLU A 183 11.09 -27.73 -41.48
C GLU A 183 11.39 -26.30 -41.95
N THR A 184 12.02 -26.17 -43.12
CA THR A 184 12.30 -24.89 -43.77
C THR A 184 12.20 -25.07 -45.29
N LEU A 185 12.02 -23.95 -45.99
CA LEU A 185 11.86 -23.94 -47.45
C LEU A 185 13.05 -24.60 -48.16
N GLU A 186 14.28 -24.24 -47.79
CA GLU A 186 15.52 -24.75 -48.40
C GLU A 186 15.74 -26.25 -48.13
N ILE A 187 15.45 -26.72 -46.91
CA ILE A 187 15.59 -28.13 -46.54
C ILE A 187 14.55 -28.98 -47.28
N PHE A 188 13.31 -28.50 -47.37
CA PHE A 188 12.25 -29.21 -48.07
C PHE A 188 12.54 -29.30 -49.57
N GLU A 189 12.99 -28.21 -50.20
CA GLU A 189 13.41 -28.20 -51.61
C GLU A 189 14.53 -29.21 -51.90
N THR A 190 15.56 -29.24 -51.03
CA THR A 190 16.67 -30.20 -51.17
C THR A 190 16.19 -31.64 -51.04
N LYS A 191 15.30 -31.92 -50.07
CA LYS A 191 14.70 -33.25 -49.86
C LYS A 191 13.84 -33.66 -51.08
N VAL A 192 13.00 -32.77 -51.62
CA VAL A 192 12.16 -33.03 -52.80
C VAL A 192 13.02 -33.30 -54.04
N LYS A 193 14.07 -32.51 -54.28
CA LYS A 193 15.02 -32.73 -55.38
C LYS A 193 15.72 -34.08 -55.28
N THR A 194 16.21 -34.44 -54.09
CA THR A 194 16.87 -35.74 -53.85
C THR A 194 15.93 -36.91 -54.11
N ILE A 195 14.66 -36.81 -53.70
CA ILE A 195 13.66 -37.85 -53.95
C ILE A 195 13.32 -37.92 -55.44
N MET A 196 13.22 -36.78 -56.13
CA MET A 196 12.97 -36.76 -57.57
C MET A 196 14.10 -37.41 -58.35
N GLU A 197 15.37 -37.10 -58.02
CA GLU A 197 16.54 -37.76 -58.62
C GLU A 197 16.51 -39.28 -58.41
N LYS A 198 16.09 -39.73 -57.21
CA LYS A 198 15.94 -41.15 -56.90
C LYS A 198 14.85 -41.81 -57.75
N ILE A 199 13.67 -41.20 -57.87
CA ILE A 199 12.55 -41.71 -58.68
C ILE A 199 12.94 -41.78 -60.17
N ILE A 200 13.66 -40.78 -60.69
CA ILE A 200 14.17 -40.78 -62.07
C ILE A 200 15.20 -41.89 -62.28
N THR A 201 16.03 -42.17 -61.27
CA THR A 201 17.06 -43.21 -61.37
C THR A 201 16.44 -44.61 -61.32
N GLU A 202 15.45 -44.83 -60.46
CA GLU A 202 14.70 -46.10 -60.36
C GLU A 202 13.89 -46.37 -61.65
N SER A 203 13.23 -45.35 -62.21
CA SER A 203 12.51 -45.50 -63.48
C SER A 203 13.42 -45.76 -64.69
N LYS A 204 14.68 -45.30 -64.66
CA LYS A 204 15.69 -45.65 -65.68
C LYS A 204 16.23 -47.07 -65.53
N SER A 205 16.28 -47.62 -64.32
CA SER A 205 16.67 -49.02 -64.11
C SER A 205 15.57 -50.01 -64.50
N ASP A 206 14.30 -49.60 -64.41
CA ASP A 206 13.17 -50.42 -64.90
C ASP A 206 13.13 -50.47 -66.45
N ASP A 207 13.55 -49.40 -67.13
CA ASP A 207 13.71 -49.39 -68.60
C ASP A 207 14.84 -50.33 -69.09
N ASP A 208 15.88 -50.58 -68.28
CA ASP A 208 16.97 -51.52 -68.63
C ASP A 208 16.60 -53.00 -68.43
N GLU A 209 15.57 -53.31 -67.62
CA GLU A 209 15.06 -54.70 -67.48
C GLU A 209 14.02 -55.08 -68.55
N GLU A 210 13.32 -54.13 -69.17
CA GLU A 210 12.32 -54.43 -70.22
C GLU A 210 12.93 -54.79 -71.59
N VAL A 211 14.18 -54.42 -71.88
CA VAL A 211 14.82 -54.77 -73.17
C VAL A 211 15.24 -56.26 -73.26
N SER A 212 15.29 -56.97 -72.14
CA SER A 212 15.67 -58.40 -72.07
C SER A 212 14.49 -59.38 -72.19
N LYS A 213 13.23 -58.93 -72.10
CA LYS A 213 12.05 -59.83 -72.10
C LYS A 213 11.19 -59.78 -73.38
N LEU A 214 11.59 -59.01 -74.39
CA LEU A 214 10.82 -58.85 -75.64
C LEU A 214 11.30 -59.68 -76.84
N ASN A 215 12.15 -60.70 -76.63
CA ASN A 215 12.57 -61.59 -77.72
C ASN A 215 12.53 -63.07 -77.34
N GLU A 216 11.33 -63.62 -77.13
CA GLU A 216 10.98 -65.01 -77.46
C GLU A 216 9.49 -65.28 -77.21
N ASN A 217 8.66 -64.98 -78.22
CA ASN A 217 7.64 -65.88 -78.79
C ASN A 217 6.60 -65.08 -79.57
N VAL A 218 6.82 -65.08 -80.88
CA VAL A 218 5.76 -64.89 -81.86
C VAL A 218 4.95 -66.18 -81.90
N GLU A 219 3.68 -66.15 -81.52
CA GLU A 219 2.69 -67.10 -82.05
C GLU A 219 1.27 -66.51 -82.00
N GLU A 220 0.80 -66.19 -83.21
CA GLU A 220 -0.54 -66.20 -83.81
C GLU A 220 -1.80 -65.68 -83.07
N VAL A 221 -2.45 -64.74 -83.77
CA VAL A 221 -3.84 -64.26 -83.62
C VAL A 221 -4.83 -65.39 -83.98
N PRO A 222 -6.05 -65.43 -83.40
CA PRO A 222 -7.18 -64.90 -84.18
C PRO A 222 -8.24 -64.13 -83.37
N VAL A 223 -8.91 -63.26 -84.13
CA VAL A 223 -9.97 -62.30 -83.79
C VAL A 223 -11.32 -62.99 -83.57
N GLU A 224 -12.12 -62.57 -82.57
CA GLU A 224 -13.57 -62.55 -82.77
C GLU A 224 -14.36 -61.54 -81.89
N ASN A 225 -15.22 -60.80 -82.60
CA ASN A 225 -16.12 -59.74 -82.15
C ASN A 225 -17.16 -60.18 -81.11
N LYS A 226 -17.53 -59.28 -80.16
CA LYS A 226 -18.95 -58.95 -79.86
C LYS A 226 -19.15 -57.75 -78.88
N LYS A 227 -19.69 -56.67 -79.47
CA LYS A 227 -20.79 -55.78 -79.02
C LYS A 227 -20.67 -55.05 -77.68
N THR A 228 -20.35 -53.76 -77.78
CA THR A 228 -20.47 -52.77 -76.70
C THR A 228 -21.91 -52.30 -76.44
N SER A 229 -22.12 -51.83 -75.20
CA SER A 229 -23.36 -51.50 -74.48
C SER A 229 -24.35 -50.54 -75.20
N VAL A 230 -23.93 -49.86 -76.27
CA VAL A 230 -24.79 -48.94 -77.03
C VAL A 230 -25.93 -49.65 -77.79
N SER A 231 -25.78 -50.94 -78.13
CA SER A 231 -26.85 -51.72 -78.81
C SER A 231 -28.03 -52.12 -77.91
N GLN A 232 -27.95 -51.98 -76.58
CA GLN A 232 -29.02 -52.44 -75.67
C GLN A 232 -30.17 -51.43 -75.51
N TYR A 233 -29.95 -50.13 -75.80
CA TYR A 233 -30.97 -49.09 -75.63
C TYR A 233 -31.80 -48.77 -76.88
N LEU A 234 -31.43 -49.31 -78.05
CA LEU A 234 -32.20 -49.17 -79.30
C LEU A 234 -33.50 -50.00 -79.33
N LYS A 235 -33.79 -50.82 -78.31
CA LYS A 235 -34.99 -51.68 -78.25
C LYS A 235 -36.24 -50.98 -77.68
N TYR A 236 -36.11 -49.79 -77.08
CA TYR A 236 -37.21 -49.12 -76.37
C TYR A 236 -37.61 -47.74 -76.92
N LEU A 237 -37.17 -47.39 -78.13
CA LEU A 237 -37.49 -46.11 -78.78
C LEU A 237 -38.32 -46.25 -80.07
N LYS A 238 -39.29 -47.17 -80.09
CA LYS A 238 -40.48 -47.09 -80.95
C LYS A 238 -41.71 -47.52 -80.17
#